data_AF-A0A5R8QTE0-F1
#
_entry.id   AF-A0A5R8QTE0-F1
#
_cell.length_a   1.000
_cell.length_b   1.000
_cell.length_c   1.000
_cell.angle_alpha   90.00
_cell.angle_beta   90.00
_cell.angle_gamma   90.00
#
_symmetry.space_group_name_H-M   'P 1'
#
loop_
_entity.id
_entity.type
_entity.pdbx_description
1 polymer ?
#
loop_
_entity_poly.entity_id
_entity_poly.type
_entity_poly.pdbx_seq_one_letter_code
_entity_poly.pdbx_strand_id
1 'polypeptide(L)'
;MKRYTPFAGLLLCVALPLAAHAETAAKGCTEVTVDGYKAPDYGCLSQQMGNDPDAAKAAQKNREAQNLPVHKRPPNQVGLATPAATSNRMGNTFGTSVKPQRP
;
A
#
# COMPACT_ATOMS: atom_id res chain seq x y z
N MET A 1 12.06 46.09 -41.31
CA MET A 1 11.52 45.26 -40.21
C MET A 1 11.47 43.80 -40.67
N LYS A 2 12.34 42.90 -40.15
CA LYS A 2 12.27 41.41 -40.19
C LYS A 2 13.68 40.79 -40.13
N ARG A 3 14.34 40.85 -38.98
CA ARG A 3 15.57 40.07 -38.69
C ARG A 3 15.61 39.47 -37.27
N TYR A 4 14.49 39.47 -36.54
CA TYR A 4 14.44 38.99 -35.14
C TYR A 4 13.97 37.54 -35.00
N THR A 5 13.64 36.86 -36.10
CA THR A 5 13.12 35.50 -36.10
C THR A 5 14.10 34.38 -35.64
N PRO A 6 15.44 34.46 -35.83
CA PRO A 6 16.30 33.34 -35.43
C PRO A 6 16.56 33.25 -33.92
N PHE A 7 16.42 34.37 -33.18
CA PHE A 7 16.68 34.39 -31.74
C PHE A 7 15.56 33.77 -30.90
N ALA A 8 14.31 33.85 -31.38
CA ALA A 8 13.18 33.23 -30.70
C ALA A 8 13.25 31.69 -30.73
N GLY A 9 13.72 31.11 -31.84
CA GLY A 9 13.91 29.65 -31.97
C GLY A 9 15.04 29.12 -31.09
N LEU A 10 16.13 29.88 -30.97
CA LEU A 10 17.26 29.48 -30.12
C LEU A 10 16.90 29.51 -28.63
N LEU A 11 16.11 30.50 -28.19
CA LEU A 11 15.61 30.57 -26.81
C LEU A 11 14.66 29.41 -26.47
N LEU A 12 13.86 28.94 -27.44
CA LEU A 12 12.94 27.81 -27.23
C LEU A 12 13.71 26.50 -27.01
N CYS A 13 14.80 26.27 -27.75
CA CYS A 13 15.63 25.06 -27.63
C CYS A 13 16.41 24.96 -26.30
N VAL A 14 16.75 26.10 -25.67
CA VAL A 14 17.48 26.13 -24.40
C VAL A 14 16.53 26.00 -23.19
N ALA A 15 15.24 26.32 -23.34
CA ALA A 15 14.26 26.22 -22.26
C ALA A 15 13.65 24.81 -22.10
N LEU A 16 13.63 24.00 -23.16
CA LEU A 16 13.07 22.64 -23.16
C LEU A 16 13.72 21.64 -22.17
N PRO A 17 15.05 21.59 -21.96
CA PRO A 17 15.65 20.59 -21.07
C PRO A 17 15.43 20.91 -19.58
N LEU A 18 15.04 22.14 -19.23
CA LEU A 18 14.79 22.55 -17.85
C LEU A 18 13.38 22.15 -17.36
N ALA A 19 12.44 22.02 -18.29
CA ALA A 19 11.07 21.53 -18.03
C ALA A 19 10.96 20.00 -18.11
N ALA A 20 11.93 19.33 -18.74
CA ALA A 20 12.06 17.88 -18.70
C ALA A 20 12.69 17.43 -17.37
N HIS A 21 12.06 17.78 -16.26
CA HIS A 21 12.16 16.95 -15.07
C HIS A 21 11.48 15.65 -15.47
N ALA A 22 12.26 14.68 -15.91
CA ALA A 22 11.83 13.30 -15.91
C ALA A 22 11.43 13.02 -14.47
N GLU A 23 10.12 13.10 -14.21
CA GLU A 23 9.52 12.37 -13.10
C GLU A 23 10.20 11.01 -13.15
N THR A 24 10.81 10.63 -12.04
CA THR A 24 11.31 9.29 -11.82
C THR A 24 10.09 8.37 -11.86
N ALA A 25 9.56 8.15 -13.07
CA ALA A 25 8.66 7.08 -13.39
C ALA A 25 9.33 5.87 -12.77
N ALA A 26 8.62 5.23 -11.83
CA ALA A 26 9.08 4.02 -11.17
C ALA A 26 9.82 3.19 -12.21
N LYS A 27 11.16 3.05 -12.06
CA LYS A 27 12.00 2.38 -13.05
C LYS A 27 11.39 1.01 -13.27
N GLY A 28 10.65 0.84 -14.36
CA GLY A 28 10.06 -0.45 -14.70
C GLY A 28 11.20 -1.43 -14.78
N CYS A 29 11.11 -2.53 -14.04
CA CYS A 29 12.14 -3.55 -14.05
C CYS A 29 12.29 -4.07 -15.48
N THR A 30 13.47 -3.93 -16.05
CA THR A 30 13.74 -4.32 -17.43
C THR A 30 13.82 -5.84 -17.53
N GLU A 31 13.12 -6.42 -18.50
CA GLU A 31 13.10 -7.86 -18.77
C GLU A 31 13.81 -8.11 -20.10
N VAL A 32 14.79 -9.02 -20.13
CA VAL A 32 15.57 -9.34 -21.34
C VAL A 32 15.25 -10.77 -21.76
N THR A 33 15.10 -11.01 -23.06
CA THR A 33 14.90 -12.37 -23.60
C THR A 33 16.21 -12.89 -24.18
N VAL A 34 16.70 -14.02 -23.70
CA VAL A 34 17.87 -14.74 -24.27
C VAL A 34 17.41 -16.14 -24.64
N ASP A 35 17.62 -16.55 -25.89
CA ASP A 35 17.26 -17.88 -26.40
C ASP A 35 15.78 -18.28 -26.16
N GLY A 36 14.86 -17.32 -26.22
CA GLY A 36 13.43 -17.54 -26.00
C GLY A 36 13.00 -17.59 -24.53
N TYR A 37 13.94 -17.53 -23.59
CA TYR A 37 13.67 -17.45 -22.15
C TYR A 37 13.74 -16.01 -21.67
N LYS A 38 12.73 -15.62 -20.89
CA LYS A 38 12.67 -14.34 -20.21
C LYS A 38 13.56 -14.38 -18.96
N ALA A 39 14.56 -13.54 -18.88
CA ALA A 39 15.39 -13.33 -17.71
C ALA A 39 14.96 -12.03 -17.00
N PRO A 40 14.23 -12.13 -15.88
CA PRO A 40 13.83 -10.97 -15.11
C PRO A 40 15.00 -10.41 -14.29
N ASP A 41 15.05 -9.08 -14.12
CA ASP A 41 16.00 -8.44 -13.22
C ASP A 41 15.57 -8.63 -11.75
N TYR A 42 16.12 -9.65 -11.10
CA TYR A 42 15.80 -9.98 -9.71
C TYR A 42 16.18 -8.87 -8.72
N GLY A 43 17.17 -8.02 -9.04
CA GLY A 43 17.56 -6.88 -8.22
C GLY A 43 16.43 -5.85 -8.11
N CYS A 44 15.92 -5.39 -9.25
CA CYS A 44 14.79 -4.48 -9.33
C CYS A 44 13.51 -5.10 -8.74
N LEU A 45 13.24 -6.38 -9.02
CA LEU A 45 12.08 -7.06 -8.45
C LEU A 45 12.16 -7.13 -6.92
N SER A 46 13.33 -7.44 -6.35
CA SER A 46 13.54 -7.46 -4.90
C SER A 46 13.32 -6.08 -4.26
N GLN A 47 13.72 -5.02 -4.96
CA GLN A 47 13.54 -3.66 -4.51
C GLN A 47 12.06 -3.24 -4.55
N GLN A 48 11.33 -3.66 -5.59
CA GLN A 48 9.88 -3.45 -5.70
C GLN A 48 9.09 -4.25 -4.65
N MET A 49 9.54 -5.44 -4.28
CA MET A 49 8.85 -6.27 -3.28
C MET A 49 9.18 -5.90 -1.83
N GLY A 50 10.34 -5.28 -1.55
CA GLY A 50 10.88 -5.21 -0.19
C GLY A 50 11.23 -3.83 0.35
N ASN A 51 11.32 -2.79 -0.48
CA ASN A 51 11.92 -1.51 -0.07
C ASN A 51 11.06 -0.27 -0.35
N ASP A 52 9.74 -0.40 -0.22
CA ASP A 52 8.88 0.77 -0.11
C ASP A 52 9.00 1.34 1.32
N PRO A 53 9.60 2.54 1.51
CA PRO A 53 9.80 3.12 2.83
C PRO A 53 8.47 3.47 3.53
N ASP A 54 7.42 3.78 2.77
CA ASP A 54 6.08 4.02 3.31
C ASP A 54 5.44 2.70 3.77
N ALA A 55 5.61 1.62 3.01
CA ALA A 55 5.19 0.28 3.42
C ALA A 55 5.94 -0.19 4.69
N ALA A 56 7.25 0.08 4.79
CA ALA A 56 8.04 -0.23 5.97
C ALA A 56 7.55 0.54 7.21
N LYS A 57 7.25 1.83 7.04
CA LYS A 57 6.70 2.69 8.10
C LYS A 57 5.28 2.25 8.51
N ALA A 58 4.43 1.89 7.54
CA ALA A 58 3.11 1.34 7.80
C ALA A 58 3.19 0.00 8.55
N ALA A 59 4.10 -0.89 8.15
CA ALA A 59 4.33 -2.16 8.84
C ALA A 59 4.81 -1.93 10.28
N GLN A 60 5.68 -0.95 10.52
CA GLN A 60 6.09 -0.58 11.87
C GLN A 60 4.90 -0.06 12.71
N LYS A 61 4.08 0.84 12.16
CA LYS A 61 2.88 1.35 12.84
C LYS A 61 1.87 0.25 13.15
N ASN A 62 1.69 -0.71 12.24
CA ASN A 62 0.84 -1.87 12.46
C ASN A 62 1.37 -2.77 13.59
N ARG A 63 2.69 -3.00 13.66
CA ARG A 63 3.31 -3.74 14.78
C ARG A 63 3.12 -3.02 16.12
N GLU A 64 3.30 -1.70 16.15
CA GLU A 64 3.04 -0.90 17.36
C GLU A 64 1.56 -1.04 17.79
N ALA A 65 0.61 -1.00 16.85
CA ALA A 65 -0.81 -1.17 17.13
C ALA A 65 -1.21 -2.60 17.56
N GLN A 66 -0.46 -3.62 17.18
CA GLN A 66 -0.68 -5.00 17.62
C GLN A 66 -0.19 -5.24 19.06
N ASN A 67 0.78 -4.46 19.53
CA ASN A 67 1.38 -4.57 20.85
C ASN A 67 0.64 -3.76 21.92
N LEU A 68 -0.70 -3.77 21.90
CA LEU A 68 -1.49 -3.16 22.96
C LEU A 68 -1.38 -3.97 24.26
N PRO A 69 -1.31 -3.32 25.44
CA PRO A 69 -1.46 -4.01 26.72
C PRO A 69 -2.80 -4.75 26.82
N VAL A 70 -2.84 -5.91 27.49
CA VAL A 70 -4.04 -6.77 27.57
C VAL A 70 -5.29 -6.02 28.03
N HIS A 71 -5.16 -5.11 29.01
CA HIS A 71 -6.27 -4.32 29.54
C HIS A 71 -6.86 -3.29 28.55
N LYS A 72 -6.14 -2.97 27.47
CA LYS A 72 -6.61 -2.07 26.40
C LYS A 72 -7.09 -2.83 25.16
N ARG A 73 -6.89 -4.15 25.12
CA ARG A 73 -7.31 -4.97 23.97
C ARG A 73 -8.83 -5.15 24.00
N PRO A 74 -9.50 -5.09 22.84
CA PRO A 74 -10.91 -5.39 22.78
C PRO A 74 -11.17 -6.86 23.17
N PRO A 75 -12.34 -7.19 23.76
CA PRO A 75 -12.63 -8.53 24.29
C PRO A 75 -12.45 -9.68 23.29
N ASN A 76 -12.71 -9.42 22.01
CA ASN A 76 -12.55 -10.40 20.92
C ASN A 76 -11.08 -10.80 20.66
N GLN A 77 -10.10 -9.97 21.02
CA GLN A 77 -8.67 -10.24 20.83
C GLN A 77 -8.03 -10.99 22.01
N VAL A 78 -8.74 -11.10 23.13
CA VAL A 78 -8.24 -11.72 24.37
C VAL A 78 -9.07 -12.95 24.78
N GLY A 79 -9.94 -13.44 23.90
CA GLY A 79 -10.77 -14.62 24.15
C GLY A 79 -11.88 -14.40 25.18
N LEU A 80 -12.22 -13.15 25.49
CA LEU A 80 -13.33 -12.82 26.38
C LEU A 80 -14.67 -12.85 25.64
N ALA A 81 -15.76 -13.00 26.40
CA ALA A 81 -17.11 -12.98 25.85
C ALA A 81 -17.40 -11.66 25.11
N THR A 82 -18.02 -11.76 23.94
CA THR A 82 -18.42 -10.61 23.12
C THR A 82 -19.94 -10.60 22.93
N PRO A 83 -20.57 -9.41 22.79
CA PRO A 83 -22.00 -9.33 22.50
C PRO A 83 -22.38 -10.10 21.23
N ALA A 84 -21.54 -10.07 20.19
CA ALA A 84 -21.78 -10.82 18.95
C ALA A 84 -21.74 -12.34 19.18
N ALA A 85 -20.77 -12.86 19.93
CA ALA A 85 -20.71 -14.28 20.26
C ALA A 85 -21.90 -14.74 21.10
N THR A 86 -22.33 -13.91 22.06
CA THR A 86 -23.53 -14.19 22.85
C THR A 86 -24.80 -14.12 21.99
N SER A 87 -24.91 -13.13 21.11
CA SER A 87 -26.04 -13.01 20.17
C SER A 87 -26.17 -14.23 19.27
N ASN A 88 -25.05 -14.76 18.75
CA ASN A 88 -25.07 -15.98 17.93
C ASN A 88 -25.55 -17.21 18.72
N ARG A 89 -25.16 -17.33 20.00
CA ARG A 89 -25.64 -18.43 20.86
C ARG A 89 -27.11 -18.28 21.23
N MET A 90 -27.57 -17.06 21.45
CA MET A 90 -28.93 -16.79 21.91
C MET A 90 -29.94 -16.75 20.76
N GLY A 91 -29.52 -16.36 19.56
CA GLY A 91 -30.41 -16.13 18.43
C GLY A 91 -31.39 -15.01 18.72
N ASN A 92 -32.65 -15.18 18.33
CA ASN A 92 -33.69 -14.16 18.52
C ASN A 92 -34.04 -13.88 19.99
N THR A 93 -33.52 -14.67 20.93
CA THR A 93 -33.76 -14.46 22.37
C THR A 93 -32.68 -13.60 23.05
N PHE A 94 -31.73 -13.07 22.29
CA PHE A 94 -30.70 -12.17 22.82
C PHE A 94 -31.32 -10.92 23.44
N GLY A 95 -31.04 -10.67 24.72
CA GLY A 95 -31.58 -9.53 25.48
C GLY A 95 -33.00 -9.70 26.01
N THR A 96 -33.71 -10.79 25.67
CA THR A 96 -35.10 -11.03 26.11
C THR A 96 -35.29 -12.29 26.95
N SER A 97 -34.36 -13.23 26.88
CA SER A 97 -34.41 -14.48 27.67
C SER A 97 -33.02 -14.88 28.15
N VAL A 98 -32.97 -15.73 29.18
CA VAL A 98 -31.76 -16.41 29.65
C VAL A 98 -31.54 -17.76 28.93
N LYS A 99 -32.51 -18.20 28.13
CA LYS A 99 -32.45 -19.46 27.38
C LYS A 99 -32.20 -19.19 25.89
N PRO A 100 -31.21 -19.88 25.27
CA PRO A 100 -30.98 -19.84 23.84
C PRO A 100 -32.21 -20.24 23.00
N GLN A 101 -32.31 -19.71 21.79
CA GLN A 101 -33.20 -20.26 20.76
C GLN A 101 -32.82 -21.71 20.47
N ARG A 102 -33.79 -22.62 20.63
CA ARG A 102 -33.62 -24.02 20.25
C ARG A 102 -33.69 -24.12 18.73
N PRO A 103 -32.76 -24.83 18.07
CA PRO A 103 -32.85 -25.12 16.64
C PRO A 103 -34.16 -25.80 16.26
#